data_AF-X0YL66-F1
#
_entry.id   AF-X0YL66-F1
#
_cell.length_a   1.000
_cell.length_b   1.000
_cell.length_c   1.000
_cell.angle_alpha   90.00
_cell.angle_beta   90.00
_cell.angle_gamma   90.00
#
_symmetry.space_group_name_H-M   'P 1'
#
loop_
_entity.id
_entity.type
_entity.pdbx_description
1 polymer ?
#
loop_
_entity_poly.entity_id
_entity_poly.type
_entity_poly.pdbx_seq_one_letter_code
_entity_poly.pdbx_strand_id
1 'polypeptide(L)'
;DINRFAAKSTLLISDPAPLTARLMADKSLPFVVTLVTNENPESTSVLARRKQPFSAEPSKTEPLNLAWPRGVISLSHVALPFPPEDPLYGQGPPGKEDIIFLGQMAVQGERGLLKIPSDFLIRLRYNPFYAFLETRVLEWLDGASGQTGLAAVAPVSTDGSIDGES
;
A
#
# COMPACT_ATOMS: atom_id res chain seq x y z
N ASP A 1 7.49 -8.62 -5.18
CA ASP A 1 8.17 -8.42 -3.91
C ASP A 1 9.66 -8.36 -4.20
N ILE A 2 10.36 -7.32 -3.75
CA ILE A 2 11.81 -7.14 -3.96
C ILE A 2 12.63 -8.27 -3.36
N ASN A 3 12.11 -8.95 -2.32
CA ASN A 3 12.72 -10.15 -1.75
C ASN A 3 12.76 -11.32 -2.75
N ARG A 4 11.93 -11.29 -3.80
CA ARG A 4 11.88 -12.30 -4.88
C ARG A 4 12.69 -11.88 -6.12
N PHE A 5 13.48 -10.82 -6.02
CA PHE A 5 14.45 -10.56 -7.08
C PHE A 5 15.48 -11.70 -7.10
N ALA A 6 15.69 -12.35 -8.25
CA ALA A 6 16.33 -13.66 -8.39
C ALA A 6 17.73 -13.73 -7.75
N ALA A 7 18.47 -12.62 -7.75
CA ALA A 7 19.78 -12.53 -7.12
C ALA A 7 19.75 -12.51 -5.57
N LYS A 8 18.59 -12.36 -4.94
CA LYS A 8 18.45 -12.06 -3.49
C LYS A 8 17.76 -13.15 -2.68
N SER A 9 17.09 -14.12 -3.32
CA SER A 9 16.33 -15.16 -2.64
C SER A 9 17.19 -16.06 -1.73
N THR A 10 18.48 -16.21 -2.04
CA THR A 10 19.46 -16.99 -1.25
C THR A 10 19.93 -16.29 0.03
N LEU A 11 19.64 -14.99 0.19
CA LEU A 11 20.05 -14.19 1.34
C LEU A 11 18.95 -14.05 2.40
N LEU A 12 17.77 -14.64 2.17
CA LEU A 12 16.64 -14.54 3.08
C LEU A 12 16.72 -15.57 4.21
N ILE A 13 16.58 -15.10 5.45
CA ILE A 13 16.44 -15.96 6.63
C ILE A 13 15.03 -16.59 6.68
N SER A 14 14.02 -15.93 6.11
CA SER A 14 12.63 -16.41 6.05
C SER A 14 11.93 -15.87 4.81
N ASP A 15 11.27 -16.76 4.05
CA ASP A 15 10.54 -16.39 2.82
C ASP A 15 9.05 -16.21 3.11
N PRO A 16 8.46 -15.01 2.90
CA PRO A 16 7.02 -14.78 3.05
C PRO A 16 6.17 -15.42 1.92
N ALA A 17 6.77 -15.99 0.86
CA ALA A 17 6.06 -16.58 -0.27
C ALA A 17 4.89 -17.50 0.10
N PRO A 18 5.06 -18.46 1.04
CA PRO A 18 4.02 -19.43 1.32
C PRO A 18 2.75 -18.78 1.86
N LEU A 19 2.88 -17.72 2.69
CA LEU A 19 1.74 -16.96 3.20
C LEU A 19 1.01 -16.26 2.06
N THR A 20 1.74 -15.53 1.21
CA THR A 20 1.15 -14.80 0.08
C THR A 20 0.48 -15.74 -0.92
N ALA A 21 1.11 -16.89 -1.21
CA ALA A 21 0.53 -17.92 -2.09
C ALA A 21 -0.76 -18.50 -1.49
N ARG A 22 -0.77 -18.82 -0.20
CA ARG A 22 -1.98 -19.29 0.51
C ARG A 22 -3.08 -18.24 0.49
N LEU A 23 -2.77 -16.98 0.81
CA LEU A 23 -3.73 -15.88 0.79
C LEU A 23 -4.32 -15.66 -0.60
N MET A 24 -3.50 -15.73 -1.66
CA MET A 24 -3.98 -15.57 -3.03
C MET A 24 -4.79 -16.79 -3.50
N ALA A 25 -4.48 -18.00 -3.05
CA ALA A 25 -5.21 -19.22 -3.39
C ALA A 25 -6.52 -19.42 -2.60
N ASP A 26 -6.69 -18.76 -1.45
CA ASP A 26 -7.85 -18.94 -0.57
C ASP A 26 -9.14 -18.38 -1.19
N LYS A 27 -10.06 -19.26 -1.59
CA LYS A 27 -11.33 -18.89 -2.24
C LYS A 27 -12.43 -18.47 -1.25
N SER A 28 -12.17 -18.55 0.04
CA SER A 28 -13.16 -18.29 1.09
C SER A 28 -13.09 -16.87 1.68
N LEU A 29 -12.11 -16.07 1.28
CA LEU A 29 -11.89 -14.74 1.85
C LEU A 29 -13.07 -13.80 1.54
N PRO A 30 -13.68 -13.16 2.56
CA PRO A 30 -14.84 -12.28 2.40
C PRO A 30 -14.45 -10.84 1.99
N PHE A 31 -13.23 -10.62 1.54
CA PHE A 31 -12.70 -9.30 1.20
C PHE A 31 -11.81 -9.34 -0.04
N VAL A 32 -11.62 -8.17 -0.65
CA VAL A 32 -10.70 -7.99 -1.78
C VAL A 32 -9.27 -8.12 -1.29
N VAL A 33 -8.46 -8.92 -1.98
CA VAL A 33 -7.01 -8.98 -1.74
C VAL A 33 -6.30 -8.35 -2.92
N THR A 34 -5.46 -7.35 -2.65
CA THR A 34 -4.55 -6.77 -3.65
C THR A 34 -3.11 -7.05 -3.23
N LEU A 35 -2.41 -7.86 -4.01
CA LEU A 35 -0.99 -8.13 -3.86
C LEU A 35 -0.19 -7.27 -4.82
N VAL A 36 0.59 -6.33 -4.29
CA VAL A 36 1.59 -5.60 -5.07
C VAL A 36 2.88 -6.41 -5.09
N THR A 37 3.34 -6.80 -6.28
CA THR A 37 4.51 -7.66 -6.45
C THR A 37 5.30 -7.28 -7.70
N ASN A 38 6.52 -7.82 -7.83
CA ASN A 38 7.34 -7.62 -9.01
C ASN A 38 6.66 -8.35 -10.16
N GLU A 39 6.82 -7.82 -11.37
CA GLU A 39 6.26 -8.44 -12.58
C GLU A 39 6.80 -9.86 -12.79
N ASN A 40 8.10 -10.04 -12.55
CA ASN A 40 8.78 -11.33 -12.56
C ASN A 40 10.02 -11.28 -11.64
N PRO A 41 10.70 -12.42 -11.39
CA PRO A 41 11.85 -12.47 -10.51
C PRO A 41 13.08 -11.65 -10.96
N GLU A 42 13.15 -11.23 -12.21
CA GLU A 42 14.29 -10.47 -12.77
C GLU A 42 13.99 -8.99 -12.93
N SER A 43 12.77 -8.56 -12.61
CA SER A 43 12.30 -7.19 -12.77
C SER A 43 12.17 -6.47 -11.43
N THR A 44 12.53 -5.19 -11.43
CA THR A 44 12.19 -4.26 -10.34
C THR A 44 10.86 -3.56 -10.54
N SER A 45 10.28 -3.64 -11.74
CA SER A 45 8.93 -3.14 -12.03
C SER A 45 7.89 -3.93 -11.23
N VAL A 46 6.81 -3.25 -10.85
CA VAL A 46 5.75 -3.84 -10.03
C VAL A 46 4.38 -3.79 -10.71
N LEU A 47 3.57 -4.80 -10.39
CA LEU A 47 2.18 -4.96 -10.77
C LEU A 47 1.33 -5.23 -9.54
N ALA A 48 0.02 -5.01 -9.66
CA ALA A 48 -0.97 -5.43 -8.71
C ALA A 48 -1.67 -6.70 -9.20
N ARG A 49 -1.86 -7.66 -8.29
CA ARG A 49 -2.74 -8.82 -8.46
C ARG A 49 -3.93 -8.67 -7.55
N ARG A 50 -5.11 -8.48 -8.13
CA ARG A 50 -6.36 -8.27 -7.39
C ARG A 50 -7.25 -9.50 -7.46
N LYS A 51 -7.69 -9.96 -6.30
CA LYS A 51 -8.65 -11.05 -6.13
C LYS A 51 -9.94 -10.53 -5.49
N GLN A 52 -11.08 -10.90 -6.06
CA GLN A 52 -12.40 -10.54 -5.54
C GLN A 52 -12.81 -11.43 -4.35
N PRO A 53 -13.72 -10.96 -3.48
CA PRO A 53 -14.27 -11.76 -2.39
C PRO A 53 -14.88 -13.06 -2.91
N PHE A 54 -14.69 -14.16 -2.18
CA PHE A 54 -15.26 -15.47 -2.48
C PHE A 54 -15.00 -15.99 -3.92
N SER A 55 -13.95 -15.50 -4.58
CA SER A 55 -13.70 -15.82 -5.99
C SER A 55 -12.78 -17.02 -6.16
N ALA A 56 -13.19 -17.92 -7.05
CA ALA A 56 -12.36 -19.02 -7.56
C ALA A 56 -11.60 -18.65 -8.84
N GLU A 57 -11.87 -17.48 -9.40
CA GLU A 57 -11.25 -17.02 -10.64
C GLU A 57 -9.78 -16.60 -10.42
N PRO A 58 -8.94 -16.70 -11.47
CA PRO A 58 -7.59 -16.15 -11.41
C PRO A 58 -7.61 -14.66 -11.04
N SER A 59 -6.66 -14.24 -10.21
CA SER A 59 -6.50 -12.82 -9.86
C SER A 59 -6.25 -11.98 -11.12
N LYS A 60 -6.95 -10.86 -11.25
CA LYS A 60 -6.70 -9.88 -12.32
C LYS A 60 -5.36 -9.20 -12.06
N THR A 61 -4.59 -8.99 -13.12
CA THR A 61 -3.25 -8.39 -13.05
C THR A 61 -3.26 -7.03 -13.73
N GLU A 62 -2.67 -6.02 -13.07
CA GLU A 62 -2.61 -4.63 -13.53
C GLU A 62 -1.17 -4.11 -13.36
N PRO A 63 -0.48 -3.71 -14.44
CA PRO A 63 0.80 -3.01 -14.33
C PRO A 63 0.61 -1.67 -13.61
N LEU A 64 1.50 -1.35 -12.67
CA LEU A 64 1.40 -0.09 -11.91
C LEU A 64 2.26 1.03 -12.48
N ASN A 65 3.13 0.74 -13.46
CA ASN A 65 4.16 1.67 -13.95
C ASN A 65 5.05 2.23 -12.82
N LEU A 66 5.21 1.44 -11.76
CA LEU A 66 6.08 1.72 -10.61
C LEU A 66 7.21 0.70 -10.59
N ALA A 67 8.31 1.06 -9.94
CA ALA A 67 9.45 0.15 -9.73
C ALA A 67 10.07 0.38 -8.37
N TRP A 68 10.74 -0.65 -7.84
CA TRP A 68 11.55 -0.51 -6.64
C TRP A 68 12.69 0.51 -6.86
N PRO A 69 12.93 1.43 -5.90
CA PRO A 69 14.07 2.33 -5.97
C PRO A 69 15.40 1.57 -6.01
N ARG A 70 16.40 2.15 -6.66
CA ARG A 70 17.76 1.59 -6.68
C ARG A 70 18.30 1.48 -5.25
N GLY A 71 19.01 0.39 -4.97
CA GLY A 71 19.60 0.15 -3.65
C GLY A 71 18.67 -0.55 -2.64
N VAL A 72 17.37 -0.71 -2.92
CA VAL A 72 16.47 -1.50 -2.06
C VAL A 72 16.76 -2.99 -2.24
N ILE A 73 17.24 -3.65 -1.19
CA ILE A 73 17.65 -5.06 -1.24
C ILE A 73 16.74 -6.03 -0.49
N SER A 74 16.04 -5.60 0.54
CA SER A 74 15.06 -6.43 1.24
C SER A 74 14.05 -5.55 1.96
N LEU A 75 12.82 -6.05 2.09
CA LEU A 75 11.79 -5.45 2.92
C LEU A 75 11.13 -6.53 3.78
N SER A 76 11.30 -6.40 5.09
CA SER A 76 10.71 -7.29 6.09
C SER A 76 9.50 -6.68 6.82
N HIS A 77 9.23 -5.38 6.67
CA HIS A 77 8.22 -4.68 7.47
C HIS A 77 7.45 -3.61 6.69
N VAL A 78 6.33 -3.19 7.29
CA VAL A 78 5.44 -2.11 6.84
C VAL A 78 6.23 -0.83 6.64
N ALA A 79 6.43 -0.42 5.39
CA ALA A 79 6.83 0.95 5.11
C ALA A 79 5.79 1.89 5.74
N LEU A 80 6.24 2.84 6.55
CA LEU A 80 5.37 3.87 7.10
C LEU A 80 4.65 4.58 5.95
N PRO A 81 3.40 5.05 6.14
CA PRO A 81 2.61 5.68 5.10
C PRO A 81 3.08 7.12 4.84
N PHE A 82 4.37 7.28 4.58
CA PHE A 82 4.97 8.55 4.20
C PHE A 82 5.31 8.53 2.70
N PRO A 83 5.03 9.63 1.98
CA PRO A 83 5.41 9.77 0.59
C PRO A 83 6.94 9.91 0.42
N PRO A 84 7.49 9.63 -0.78
CA PRO A 84 8.88 9.92 -1.11
C PRO A 84 9.28 11.40 -0.90
N GLU A 85 8.33 12.32 -0.97
CA GLU A 85 8.55 13.77 -0.81
C GLU A 85 8.46 14.24 0.65
N ASP A 86 8.23 13.33 1.61
CA ASP A 86 8.13 13.69 3.02
C ASP A 86 9.43 14.38 3.50
N PRO A 87 9.35 15.59 4.07
CA PRO A 87 10.53 16.39 4.41
C PRO A 87 11.35 15.80 5.56
N LEU A 88 10.80 14.84 6.32
CA LEU A 88 11.47 14.19 7.43
C LEU A 88 11.92 12.77 7.09
N TYR A 89 11.10 11.98 6.38
CA TYR A 89 11.33 10.55 6.14
C TYR A 89 11.47 10.15 4.66
N GLY A 90 11.30 11.09 3.75
CA GLY A 90 11.28 10.86 2.31
C GLY A 90 12.62 10.44 1.71
N GLN A 91 12.66 10.45 0.38
CA GLN A 91 13.80 10.02 -0.41
C GLN A 91 14.95 11.04 -0.45
N GLY A 92 14.66 12.32 -0.21
CA GLY A 92 15.67 13.38 -0.25
C GLY A 92 15.40 14.49 0.75
N PRO A 93 16.45 15.18 1.23
CA PRO A 93 16.30 16.28 2.17
C PRO A 93 15.50 17.43 1.55
N PRO A 94 14.71 18.15 2.35
CA PRO A 94 14.04 19.35 1.89
C PRO A 94 15.08 20.41 1.52
N GLY A 95 14.73 21.32 0.61
CA GLY A 95 15.60 22.45 0.24
C GLY A 95 15.79 23.50 1.35
N LYS A 96 15.14 23.34 2.51
CA LYS A 96 15.28 24.23 3.68
C LYS A 96 16.19 23.57 4.71
N GLU A 97 17.19 24.30 5.19
CA GLU A 97 18.23 23.81 6.11
C GLU A 97 17.73 23.64 7.56
N ASP A 98 16.54 24.15 7.89
CA ASP A 98 16.02 24.18 9.26
C ASP A 98 15.35 22.86 9.73
N ILE A 99 15.26 21.85 8.86
CA ILE A 99 14.58 20.59 9.17
C ILE A 99 15.61 19.46 9.22
N ILE A 100 15.63 18.73 10.34
CA ILE A 100 16.41 17.50 10.44
C ILE A 100 15.83 16.49 9.45
N PHE A 101 16.60 16.10 8.44
CA PHE A 101 16.23 15.04 7.51
C PHE A 101 16.66 13.68 8.07
N LEU A 102 15.70 12.78 8.21
CA LEU A 102 15.90 11.42 8.72
C LEU A 102 15.49 10.37 7.68
N GLY A 103 15.26 10.76 6.43
CA GLY A 103 14.79 9.87 5.36
C GLY A 103 15.89 8.97 4.81
N GLN A 104 15.92 8.81 3.49
CA GLN A 104 16.95 8.01 2.84
C GLN A 104 18.31 8.72 2.90
N MET A 105 19.23 8.20 3.72
CA MET A 105 20.56 8.77 3.89
C MET A 105 21.65 7.74 3.53
N ALA A 106 22.57 8.12 2.65
CA ALA A 106 23.83 7.39 2.45
C ALA A 106 24.86 7.90 3.46
N VAL A 107 24.71 7.50 4.73
CA VAL A 107 25.61 7.99 5.80
C VAL A 107 26.96 7.27 5.73
N GLN A 108 28.04 8.05 5.64
CA GLN A 108 29.42 7.59 5.84
C GLN A 108 29.97 8.27 7.10
N GLY A 109 30.49 7.49 8.04
CA GLY A 109 31.00 8.04 9.30
C GLY A 109 31.49 6.97 10.27
N GLU A 110 32.03 7.42 11.40
CA GLU A 110 32.54 6.55 12.45
C GLU A 110 31.41 5.89 13.24
N ARG A 111 31.56 4.60 13.54
CA ARG A 111 30.55 3.84 14.28
C ARG A 111 30.50 4.33 15.74
N GLY A 112 29.31 4.66 16.22
CA GLY A 112 29.08 5.00 17.63
C GLY A 112 29.31 6.46 18.01
N LEU A 113 29.64 7.33 17.04
CA LEU A 113 29.77 8.77 17.29
C LEU A 113 28.41 9.49 17.36
N LEU A 114 27.43 9.02 16.58
CA LEU A 114 26.08 9.56 16.60
C LEU A 114 25.23 8.87 17.68
N LYS A 115 24.31 9.63 18.28
CA LYS A 115 23.25 9.09 19.14
C LYS A 115 22.26 8.19 18.38
N ILE A 116 22.26 8.27 17.06
CA ILE A 116 21.39 7.50 16.17
C ILE A 116 22.11 6.18 15.84
N PRO A 117 21.49 5.01 16.12
CA PRO A 117 22.13 3.73 15.87
C PRO A 117 22.17 3.44 14.36
N SER A 118 23.17 2.70 13.89
CA SER A 118 23.39 2.48 12.46
C SER A 118 22.28 1.68 11.77
N ASP A 119 21.61 0.81 12.50
CA ASP A 119 20.46 0.02 12.03
C ASP A 119 19.23 0.89 11.70
N PHE A 120 19.14 2.09 12.29
CA PHE A 120 18.14 3.09 11.95
C PHE A 120 18.38 3.70 10.56
N LEU A 121 19.64 3.83 10.14
CA LEU A 121 20.02 4.52 8.90
C LEU A 121 19.86 3.65 7.64
N ILE A 122 19.81 2.33 7.80
CA ILE A 122 19.71 1.37 6.68
C ILE A 122 18.27 1.02 6.28
N ARG A 123 17.27 1.47 7.06
CA ARG A 123 15.86 1.13 6.82
C ARG A 123 15.25 2.04 5.76
N LEU A 124 14.39 1.46 4.91
CA LEU A 124 13.50 2.24 4.05
C LEU A 124 12.37 2.81 4.91
N ARG A 125 12.20 4.15 4.91
CA ARG A 125 11.32 4.86 5.86
C ARG A 125 10.09 5.52 5.25
N TYR A 126 10.09 5.63 3.94
CA TYR A 126 8.95 6.04 3.14
C TYR A 126 8.45 4.83 2.34
N ASN A 127 7.25 4.94 1.78
CA ASN A 127 6.71 3.91 0.90
C ASN A 127 6.92 4.32 -0.58
N PRO A 128 7.75 3.60 -1.37
CA PRO A 128 7.93 3.91 -2.79
C PRO A 128 6.65 3.80 -3.62
N PHE A 129 5.64 3.11 -3.09
CA PHE A 129 4.33 2.92 -3.71
C PHE A 129 3.24 3.71 -2.98
N TYR A 130 3.61 4.76 -2.24
CA TYR A 130 2.67 5.63 -1.53
C TYR A 130 1.56 6.15 -2.45
N ALA A 131 1.90 6.64 -3.65
CA ALA A 131 0.93 7.15 -4.62
C ALA A 131 -0.18 6.11 -4.95
N PHE A 132 0.19 4.83 -5.11
CA PHE A 132 -0.78 3.76 -5.32
C PHE A 132 -1.68 3.57 -4.09
N LEU A 133 -1.12 3.57 -2.88
CA LEU A 133 -1.89 3.42 -1.65
C LEU A 133 -2.83 4.60 -1.43
N GLU A 134 -2.35 5.82 -1.65
CA GLU A 134 -3.14 7.05 -1.54
C GLU A 134 -4.35 7.01 -2.46
N THR A 135 -4.15 6.71 -3.75
CA THR A 135 -5.26 6.56 -4.70
C THR A 135 -6.29 5.53 -4.21
N ARG A 136 -5.84 4.35 -3.74
CA ARG A 136 -6.76 3.29 -3.27
C ARG A 136 -7.52 3.67 -2.00
N VAL A 137 -6.89 4.41 -1.08
CA VAL A 137 -7.55 4.91 0.13
C VAL A 137 -8.60 5.95 -0.24
N LEU A 138 -8.28 6.88 -1.14
CA LEU A 138 -9.23 7.90 -1.61
C LEU A 138 -10.41 7.26 -2.34
N GLU A 139 -10.17 6.35 -3.30
CA GLU A 139 -11.23 5.60 -3.98
C GLU A 139 -12.16 4.87 -3.01
N TRP A 140 -11.60 4.27 -1.96
CA TRP A 140 -12.38 3.57 -0.94
C TRP A 140 -13.23 4.54 -0.11
N LEU A 141 -12.68 5.69 0.28
CA LEU A 141 -13.41 6.73 1.00
C LEU A 141 -14.57 7.31 0.16
N ASP A 142 -14.34 7.54 -1.12
CA ASP A 142 -15.37 8.00 -2.06
C ASP A 142 -16.49 6.97 -2.23
N GLY A 143 -16.14 5.69 -2.32
CA GLY A 143 -17.11 4.60 -2.37
C GLY A 143 -17.94 4.45 -1.09
N ALA A 144 -17.30 4.60 0.08
CA ALA A 144 -17.96 4.53 1.38
C ALA A 144 -18.88 5.73 1.65
N SER A 145 -18.45 6.94 1.27
CA SER A 145 -19.26 8.15 1.38
C SER A 145 -20.45 8.15 0.40
N GLY A 146 -20.27 7.63 -0.82
CA GLY A 146 -21.36 7.44 -1.79
C GLY A 146 -22.44 6.44 -1.34
N GLN A 147 -22.08 5.43 -0.53
CA GLN A 147 -23.05 4.48 0.04
C GLN A 147 -23.90 5.07 1.18
N THR A 148 -23.48 6.19 1.78
CA THR A 148 -24.18 6.83 2.90
C THR A 148 -25.25 7.84 2.43
N GLY A 149 -25.28 8.20 1.14
CA GLY A 149 -26.14 9.27 0.59
C GLY A 149 -27.53 8.87 0.06
N LEU A 150 -27.96 7.61 0.18
CA LEU A 150 -29.21 7.11 -0.43
C LEU A 150 -30.25 6.56 0.57
N ALA A 151 -30.16 6.98 1.83
CA ALA A 151 -31.25 6.81 2.81
C ALA A 151 -31.97 8.16 3.06
N ALA A 152 -32.36 8.87 2.01
CA ALA A 152 -33.19 10.06 2.11
C ALA A 152 -34.65 9.72 1.73
N VAL A 153 -35.45 9.45 2.78
CA VAL A 153 -36.89 9.69 2.95
C VAL A 153 -37.81 9.35 1.78
N ALA A 154 -38.58 8.25 1.93
CA ALA A 154 -39.76 8.00 1.11
C ALA A 154 -40.84 9.07 1.38
N PRO A 155 -41.53 9.59 0.35
CA PRO A 155 -42.61 10.54 0.55
C PRO A 155 -43.80 9.83 1.24
N VAL A 156 -44.34 10.48 2.27
CA VAL A 156 -45.56 10.03 2.94
C VAL A 156 -46.73 10.06 1.96
N SER A 157 -47.41 8.94 1.78
CA SER A 157 -48.65 8.87 1.02
C SER A 157 -49.75 9.55 1.83
N THR A 158 -50.19 10.73 1.41
CA THR A 158 -51.47 11.28 1.88
C THR A 158 -52.59 10.60 1.12
N ASP A 159 -53.05 9.45 1.62
CA ASP A 159 -54.37 8.94 1.29
C ASP A 159 -55.32 9.40 2.40
N GLY A 160 -56.01 10.50 2.12
CA GLY A 160 -57.04 11.07 2.97
C GLY A 160 -58.34 11.07 2.21
N SER A 161 -59.00 9.91 2.17
CA SER A 161 -60.43 9.82 1.85
C SER A 161 -61.20 10.78 2.76
N ILE A 162 -62.00 11.66 2.16
CA ILE A 162 -63.04 12.40 2.87
C ILE A 162 -64.36 11.97 2.23
N ASP A 163 -64.90 10.88 2.75
CA ASP A 163 -66.31 10.55 2.66
C ASP A 163 -67.05 11.29 3.78
N GLY A 164 -68.19 11.93 3.48
CA GLY A 164 -69.20 12.27 4.49
C GLY A 164 -69.98 13.58 4.32
N GLU A 165 -71.18 13.44 3.73
CA GLU A 165 -72.47 14.06 4.13
C GLU A 165 -72.56 15.55 4.50
N SER A 166 -73.23 16.35 3.66
CA SER A 166 -74.66 16.75 3.80
C SER A 166 -75.07 17.72 2.70
#